data_AF-A0A3D2LA03-F1
#
_entry.id   AF-A0A3D2LA03-F1
#
_cell.length_a   1.000
_cell.length_b   1.000
_cell.length_c   1.000
_cell.angle_alpha   90.00
_cell.angle_beta   90.00
_cell.angle_gamma   90.00
#
_symmetry.space_group_name_H-M   'P 1'
#
loop_
_entity.id
_entity.type
_entity.pdbx_description
1 polymer ?
#
loop_
_entity_poly.entity_id
_entity_poly.type
_entity_poly.pdbx_seq_one_letter_code
_entity_poly.pdbx_strand_id
1 'polypeptide(L)'
;MDAVARFPFRLYRQMDADPRHWQVAALGGLFTLSWMTSDFGVTLPTLCLSFTGAMIAQLLGTTISNARDGNPFLYRFEWKSALITALGITLLLRAADPWIWFAAGFFGIALKFLVRIDGKHIFNPGCIGIVIMMLLLGNKA
;
A
#
# COMPACT_ATOMS: atom_id res chain seq x y z
N MET A 1 -13.59 39.94 0.19
CA MET A 1 -13.86 38.60 0.79
C MET A 1 -13.53 37.45 -0.19
N ASP A 2 -12.46 37.65 -0.95
CA ASP A 2 -11.17 36.94 -0.96
C ASP A 2 -11.20 35.43 -1.17
N ALA A 3 -10.94 35.05 -2.42
CA ALA A 3 -10.73 33.68 -2.88
C ALA A 3 -9.66 32.92 -2.06
N VAL A 4 -8.70 33.63 -1.47
CA VAL A 4 -7.64 33.08 -0.61
C VAL A 4 -8.20 32.46 0.67
N ALA A 5 -9.24 33.05 1.28
CA ALA A 5 -9.85 32.50 2.49
C ALA A 5 -10.64 31.20 2.24
N ARG A 6 -11.06 30.95 0.99
CA ARG A 6 -11.78 29.71 0.60
C ARG A 6 -10.85 28.56 0.22
N PHE A 7 -9.58 28.85 -0.07
CA PHE A 7 -8.58 27.86 -0.47
C PHE A 7 -8.33 26.78 0.61
N PRO A 8 -8.04 27.12 1.89
CA PRO A 8 -7.77 26.08 2.90
C PRO A 8 -8.98 25.18 3.15
N PHE A 9 -10.19 25.75 3.14
CA PHE A 9 -11.43 24.98 3.29
C PHE A 9 -11.71 24.05 2.11
N ARG A 10 -11.39 24.46 0.88
CA ARG A 10 -11.53 23.60 -0.31
C ARG A 10 -10.53 22.46 -0.30
N LEU A 11 -9.27 22.73 0.02
CA LEU A 11 -8.23 21.70 0.11
C LEU A 11 -8.55 20.70 1.22
N TYR A 12 -8.94 21.18 2.40
CA TYR A 12 -9.36 20.33 3.51
C TYR A 12 -10.53 19.42 3.11
N ARG A 13 -11.57 19.98 2.49
CA ARG A 13 -12.73 19.20 2.04
C ARG A 13 -12.38 18.16 0.96
N GLN A 14 -11.41 18.46 0.10
CA GLN A 14 -10.90 17.50 -0.89
C GLN A 14 -10.10 16.37 -0.24
N MET A 15 -9.28 16.68 0.77
CA MET A 15 -8.58 15.66 1.55
C MET A 15 -9.55 14.80 2.35
N ASP A 16 -10.54 15.41 2.99
CA ASP A 16 -11.53 14.74 3.83
C ASP A 16 -12.57 13.93 3.04
N ALA A 17 -12.63 14.10 1.71
CA ALA A 17 -13.52 13.33 0.85
C ALA A 17 -13.21 11.82 0.83
N ASP A 18 -11.97 11.42 1.15
CA ASP A 18 -11.57 10.01 1.27
C ASP A 18 -10.48 9.90 2.36
N PRO A 19 -10.70 9.11 3.43
CA PRO A 19 -9.72 8.92 4.50
C PRO A 19 -8.34 8.47 4.00
N ARG A 20 -8.26 7.84 2.82
CA ARG A 20 -7.01 7.40 2.19
C ARG A 20 -6.09 8.55 1.81
N HIS A 21 -6.61 9.75 1.54
CA HIS A 21 -5.77 10.91 1.23
C HIS A 21 -4.89 11.29 2.42
N TRP A 22 -5.47 11.29 3.63
CA TRP A 22 -4.71 11.52 4.86
C TRP A 22 -3.69 10.41 5.12
N GLN A 23 -4.01 9.16 4.82
CA GLN A 23 -3.07 8.04 4.94
C GLN A 23 -1.88 8.18 3.97
N VAL A 24 -2.14 8.51 2.71
CA VAL A 24 -1.08 8.75 1.71
C VAL A 24 -0.22 9.94 2.11
N ALA A 25 -0.84 11.03 2.61
CA ALA A 25 -0.11 12.19 3.08
C ALA A 25 0.79 11.86 4.28
N ALA A 26 0.26 11.15 5.27
CA ALA A 26 1.01 10.75 6.46
C ALA A 26 2.16 9.78 6.14
N LEU A 27 1.88 8.72 5.38
CA LEU A 27 2.90 7.73 5.00
C LEU A 27 3.92 8.29 4.02
N GLY A 28 3.49 9.11 3.06
CA GLY A 28 4.39 9.80 2.14
C GLY A 28 5.27 10.82 2.85
N GLY A 29 4.72 11.54 3.82
CA GLY A 29 5.48 12.43 4.71
C GLY A 29 6.51 11.65 5.53
N LEU A 30 6.11 10.56 6.18
CA LEU A 30 7.02 9.70 6.95
C LEU A 30 8.11 9.09 6.06
N PHE A 31 7.76 8.65 4.85
CA PHE A 31 8.71 8.14 3.86
C PHE A 31 9.73 9.22 3.47
N THR A 32 9.27 10.43 3.17
CA THR A 32 10.13 11.55 2.79
C THR A 32 11.07 11.93 3.93
N LEU A 33 10.54 12.01 5.15
CA LEU A 33 11.35 12.26 6.35
C LEU A 33 12.38 11.14 6.56
N SER A 34 11.97 9.88 6.47
CA SER A 34 12.86 8.73 6.63
C SER A 34 13.97 8.74 5.57
N TRP A 35 13.62 8.97 4.31
CA TRP A 35 14.58 9.06 3.20
C TRP A 35 15.57 10.22 3.35
N MET A 36 15.12 11.38 3.86
CA MET A 36 15.96 12.56 4.01
C MET A 36 16.83 12.56 5.27
N THR A 37 16.36 11.93 6.36
CA THR A 37 16.97 12.10 7.70
C THR A 37 17.53 10.83 8.29
N SER A 38 17.18 9.64 7.78
CA SER A 38 17.53 8.38 8.41
C SER A 38 18.14 7.37 7.44
N ASP A 39 19.19 6.70 7.88
CA ASP A 39 19.72 5.47 7.26
C ASP A 39 18.83 4.25 7.53
N PHE A 40 17.52 4.44 7.71
CA PHE A 40 16.54 3.36 7.87
C PHE A 40 16.33 2.56 6.57
N GLY A 41 17.28 2.57 5.62
CA GLY A 41 17.30 1.70 4.44
C GLY A 41 16.14 1.92 3.48
N VAL A 42 15.36 2.97 3.73
CA VAL A 42 14.25 3.41 2.88
C VAL A 42 14.86 4.04 1.64
N THR A 43 14.73 3.36 0.51
CA THR A 43 15.25 3.84 -0.77
C THR A 43 14.17 3.85 -1.83
N LEU A 44 14.29 4.76 -2.79
CA LEU A 44 13.37 4.83 -3.92
C LEU A 44 13.23 3.50 -4.69
N PRO A 45 14.31 2.74 -4.94
CA PRO A 45 14.21 1.41 -5.56
C PRO A 45 13.37 0.42 -4.75
N THR A 46 13.52 0.39 -3.42
CA THR A 46 12.72 -0.50 -2.56
C THR A 46 11.24 -0.14 -2.58
N LEU A 47 10.91 1.16 -2.63
CA LEU A 47 9.53 1.62 -2.82
C LEU A 47 8.97 1.19 -4.18
N CYS A 48 9.73 1.38 -5.26
CA CYS A 48 9.32 0.97 -6.60
C CYS A 48 9.06 -0.54 -6.67
N LEU A 49 9.95 -1.37 -6.12
CA LEU A 49 9.81 -2.83 -6.11
C LEU A 49 8.57 -3.27 -5.32
N SER A 50 8.39 -2.73 -4.11
CA SER A 50 7.21 -2.97 -3.28
C SER A 50 5.92 -2.52 -3.98
N PHE A 51 5.93 -1.35 -4.61
CA PHE A 51 4.80 -0.81 -5.36
C PHE A 51 4.46 -1.65 -6.58
N THR A 52 5.44 -2.12 -7.35
CA THR A 52 5.21 -3.02 -8.48
C THR A 52 4.57 -4.33 -8.03
N GLY A 53 5.09 -4.96 -6.96
CA GLY A 53 4.50 -6.17 -6.39
C GLY A 53 3.06 -5.95 -5.92
N ALA A 54 2.82 -4.88 -5.18
CA ALA A 54 1.49 -4.48 -4.70
C ALA A 54 0.52 -4.18 -5.84
N MET A 55 0.97 -3.51 -6.91
CA MET A 55 0.17 -3.19 -8.09
C MET A 55 -0.24 -4.43 -8.87
N ILE A 56 0.70 -5.37 -9.09
CA ILE A 56 0.40 -6.63 -9.76
C ILE A 56 -0.62 -7.43 -8.96
N ALA A 57 -0.42 -7.55 -7.64
CA ALA A 57 -1.39 -8.23 -6.77
C ALA A 57 -2.75 -7.53 -6.78
N GLN A 58 -2.80 -6.20 -6.78
CA GLN A 58 -4.04 -5.44 -6.86
C GLN A 58 -4.76 -5.68 -8.20
N LEU A 59 -4.02 -5.71 -9.31
CA LEU A 59 -4.56 -5.94 -10.63
C LEU A 59 -5.13 -7.35 -10.73
N LEU A 60 -4.35 -8.38 -10.38
CA LEU A 60 -4.79 -9.78 -10.39
C LEU A 60 -5.95 -10.01 -9.43
N GLY A 61 -5.88 -9.50 -8.20
CA GLY A 61 -6.95 -9.67 -7.22
C GLY A 61 -8.26 -9.01 -7.66
N THR A 62 -8.19 -7.82 -8.27
CA THR A 62 -9.37 -7.11 -8.78
C THR A 62 -9.97 -7.84 -9.98
N THR A 63 -9.15 -8.30 -10.94
CA THR A 63 -9.66 -9.00 -12.13
C THR A 63 -10.26 -10.35 -11.77
N ILE A 64 -9.64 -11.12 -10.87
CA ILE A 64 -10.18 -12.40 -10.40
C ILE A 64 -11.47 -12.21 -9.61
N SER A 65 -11.53 -11.21 -8.71
CA SER A 65 -12.77 -10.91 -7.97
C SER A 65 -13.90 -10.51 -8.91
N ASN A 66 -13.63 -9.61 -9.85
CA ASN A 66 -14.64 -9.15 -10.80
C ASN A 66 -15.11 -10.26 -11.73
N ALA A 67 -14.20 -11.14 -12.20
CA ALA A 67 -14.57 -12.28 -13.01
C ALA A 67 -15.47 -13.27 -12.26
N ARG A 68 -15.24 -13.47 -10.94
CA ARG A 68 -16.11 -14.30 -10.09
C ARG A 68 -17.49 -13.68 -9.91
N ASP A 69 -17.55 -12.36 -9.76
CA ASP A 69 -18.78 -11.62 -9.51
C ASP A 69 -19.54 -11.24 -10.80
N GLY A 70 -19.03 -11.63 -11.98
CA GLY A 70 -19.61 -11.27 -13.28
C GLY A 70 -19.47 -9.79 -13.67
N ASN A 71 -18.59 -9.05 -13.00
CA ASN A 71 -18.34 -7.63 -13.24
C ASN A 71 -17.34 -7.40 -14.39
N PRO A 72 -17.38 -6.22 -15.05
CA PRO A 72 -16.41 -5.86 -16.08
C PRO A 72 -14.95 -5.87 -15.60
N PHE A 73 -14.03 -6.04 -16.55
CA PHE A 73 -12.59 -5.98 -16.29
C PHE A 73 -12.21 -4.68 -15.58
N LEU A 74 -11.44 -4.78 -14.48
CA LEU A 74 -11.00 -3.64 -13.63
C LEU A 74 -12.12 -2.80 -13.00
N TYR A 75 -13.36 -3.29 -12.92
CA TYR A 75 -14.41 -2.65 -12.13
C TYR A 75 -13.94 -2.35 -10.69
N ARG A 76 -14.10 -1.09 -10.24
CA ARG A 76 -13.67 -0.59 -8.92
C ARG A 76 -12.18 -0.84 -8.58
N PHE A 77 -11.28 -0.75 -9.54
CA PHE A 77 -9.84 -0.85 -9.28
C PHE A 77 -9.33 0.25 -8.32
N GLU A 78 -8.79 -0.16 -7.18
CA GLU A 78 -8.37 0.74 -6.09
C GLU A 78 -6.84 0.90 -6.01
N TRP A 79 -6.25 1.66 -6.93
CA TRP A 79 -4.79 1.85 -6.96
C TRP A 79 -4.20 2.48 -5.68
N LYS A 80 -4.98 3.33 -4.99
CA LYS A 80 -4.56 3.97 -3.73
C LYS A 80 -4.21 2.94 -2.65
N SER A 81 -4.91 1.80 -2.65
CA SER A 81 -4.68 0.72 -1.68
C SER A 81 -3.28 0.13 -1.82
N ALA A 82 -2.84 -0.12 -3.06
CA ALA A 82 -1.49 -0.62 -3.32
C ALA A 82 -0.41 0.40 -2.97
N LEU A 83 -0.65 1.70 -3.23
CA LEU A 83 0.28 2.76 -2.84
C LEU A 83 0.48 2.84 -1.32
N ILE A 84 -0.62 2.82 -0.56
CA ILE A 84 -0.59 2.85 0.91
C ILE A 84 0.17 1.64 1.46
N THR A 85 -0.12 0.43 0.94
CA THR A 85 0.58 -0.79 1.35
C THR A 85 2.07 -0.73 0.98
N ALA A 86 2.42 -0.26 -0.21
CA ALA A 86 3.81 -0.15 -0.64
C ALA A 86 4.61 0.83 0.24
N LEU A 87 4.04 2.00 0.54
CA LEU A 87 4.64 2.97 1.46
C LEU A 87 4.83 2.36 2.86
N GLY A 88 3.80 1.73 3.41
CA GLY A 88 3.86 1.10 4.73
C GLY A 88 4.90 -0.02 4.81
N ILE A 89 4.99 -0.88 3.79
CA ILE A 89 6.01 -1.92 3.71
C ILE A 89 7.41 -1.30 3.63
N THR A 90 7.59 -0.29 2.79
CA THR A 90 8.90 0.38 2.63
C THR A 90 9.39 1.00 3.93
N LEU A 91 8.46 1.49 4.76
CA LEU A 91 8.77 2.08 6.06
C LEU A 91 9.07 1.05 7.17
N LEU A 92 8.45 -0.13 7.11
CA LEU A 92 8.47 -1.10 8.22
C LEU A 92 9.39 -2.30 7.99
N LEU A 93 9.48 -2.76 6.74
CA LEU A 93 10.28 -3.93 6.40
C LEU A 93 11.75 -3.52 6.31
N ARG A 94 12.64 -4.40 6.75
CA ARG A 94 14.06 -4.32 6.42
C ARG A 94 14.44 -5.65 5.78
N ALA A 95 15.00 -5.59 4.59
CA ALA A 95 15.44 -6.76 3.85
C ALA A 95 16.66 -6.40 3.01
N ALA A 96 17.70 -7.24 3.08
CA ALA A 96 18.90 -7.09 2.26
C ALA A 96 18.63 -7.35 0.77
N ASP A 97 17.79 -8.33 0.46
CA ASP A 97 17.51 -8.76 -0.90
C ASP A 97 16.38 -7.92 -1.57
N PRO A 98 16.61 -7.35 -2.77
CA PRO A 98 15.62 -6.53 -3.48
C PRO A 98 14.28 -7.24 -3.76
N TRP A 99 14.32 -8.54 -4.04
CA TRP A 99 13.13 -9.32 -4.39
C TRP A 99 12.14 -9.47 -3.21
N ILE A 100 12.63 -9.39 -1.97
CA ILE A 100 11.80 -9.51 -0.77
C ILE A 100 10.80 -8.34 -0.68
N TRP A 101 11.20 -7.14 -1.12
CA TRP A 101 10.33 -5.98 -1.17
C TRP A 101 9.18 -6.16 -2.15
N PHE A 102 9.46 -6.70 -3.34
CA PHE A 102 8.44 -7.06 -4.32
C PHE A 102 7.47 -8.10 -3.75
N ALA A 103 8.01 -9.18 -3.16
CA ALA A 103 7.21 -10.24 -2.59
C ALA A 103 6.33 -9.71 -1.45
N ALA A 104 6.88 -8.91 -0.53
CA ALA A 104 6.13 -8.29 0.56
C ALA A 104 4.95 -7.45 0.03
N GLY A 105 5.19 -6.60 -0.98
CA GLY A 105 4.15 -5.81 -1.63
C GLY A 105 3.06 -6.68 -2.25
N PHE A 106 3.46 -7.72 -2.99
CA PHE A 106 2.56 -8.66 -3.64
C PHE A 106 1.70 -9.42 -2.62
N PHE A 107 2.31 -10.08 -1.64
CA PHE A 107 1.61 -10.87 -0.64
C PHE A 107 0.75 -9.99 0.28
N GLY A 108 1.23 -8.78 0.60
CA GLY A 108 0.46 -7.82 1.37
C GLY A 108 -0.89 -7.54 0.71
N ILE A 109 -0.90 -7.15 -0.56
CA ILE A 109 -2.16 -6.88 -1.27
C ILE A 109 -2.93 -8.16 -1.60
N ALA A 110 -2.26 -9.26 -2.00
CA ALA A 110 -2.94 -10.51 -2.33
C ALA A 110 -3.81 -11.01 -1.17
N LEU A 111 -3.36 -10.81 0.07
CA LEU A 111 -4.10 -11.23 1.26
C LEU A 111 -5.41 -10.48 1.48
N LYS A 112 -5.53 -9.23 1.00
CA LYS A 112 -6.78 -8.45 0.99
C LYS A 112 -7.89 -9.18 0.22
N PHE A 113 -7.52 -9.98 -0.78
CA PHE A 113 -8.44 -10.72 -1.63
C PHE A 113 -8.66 -12.16 -1.14
N LEU A 114 -7.64 -12.78 -0.54
CA LEU A 114 -7.70 -14.17 -0.06
C LEU A 114 -8.38 -14.30 1.31
N VAL A 115 -8.13 -13.36 2.22
CA VAL A 115 -8.63 -13.42 3.61
C VAL A 115 -9.75 -12.40 3.80
N ARG A 116 -10.96 -12.81 3.41
CA ARG A 116 -12.20 -12.09 3.70
C ARG A 116 -13.14 -13.05 4.45
N ILE A 117 -13.54 -12.67 5.65
CA ILE A 117 -14.62 -13.35 6.39
C ILE A 117 -15.78 -12.36 6.42
N ASP A 118 -16.96 -12.81 5.97
CA ASP A 118 -18.17 -11.99 5.84
C ASP A 118 -17.99 -10.67 5.07
N GLY A 119 -17.14 -10.70 4.04
CA GLY A 119 -16.85 -9.52 3.22
C GLY A 119 -15.99 -8.44 3.91
N LYS A 120 -15.51 -8.69 5.13
CA LYS A 120 -14.65 -7.78 5.89
C LYS A 120 -13.21 -8.30 5.96
N HIS A 121 -12.26 -7.37 5.95
CA HIS A 121 -10.85 -7.65 6.19
C HIS A 121 -10.63 -7.79 7.69
N ILE A 122 -10.31 -9.00 8.18
CA ILE A 122 -10.04 -9.21 9.62
C ILE A 122 -8.65 -8.69 10.01
N PHE A 123 -7.68 -8.75 9.10
CA PHE A 123 -6.29 -8.44 9.40
C PHE A 123 -5.74 -7.34 8.50
N ASN A 124 -4.76 -6.58 9.00
CA ASN A 124 -4.03 -5.60 8.21
C ASN A 124 -3.19 -6.35 7.15
N PRO A 125 -3.52 -6.22 5.85
CA PRO A 125 -2.85 -6.95 4.77
C PRO A 125 -1.33 -6.71 4.73
N GLY A 126 -0.90 -5.48 5.01
CA GLY A 126 0.52 -5.13 5.03
C GLY A 126 1.29 -5.83 6.14
N CYS A 127 0.71 -5.90 7.35
CA CYS A 127 1.36 -6.54 8.49
C CYS A 127 1.49 -8.05 8.30
N ILE A 128 0.48 -8.73 7.75
CA ILE A 128 0.63 -10.17 7.48
C ILE A 128 1.65 -10.42 6.36
N GLY A 129 1.70 -9.57 5.32
CA GLY A 129 2.75 -9.66 4.30
C GLY A 129 4.15 -9.66 4.92
N ILE A 130 4.40 -8.77 5.89
CA ILE A 130 5.66 -8.73 6.65
C ILE A 130 5.86 -10.01 7.48
N VAL A 131 4.84 -10.49 8.20
CA VAL A 131 4.94 -11.72 9.01
C VAL A 131 5.23 -12.95 8.15
N ILE A 132 4.60 -13.09 6.98
CA ILE A 132 4.86 -14.18 6.04
C ILE A 132 6.32 -14.15 5.58
N MET A 133 6.82 -12.96 5.21
CA MET A 133 8.24 -12.82 4.83
C MET A 133 9.17 -13.17 5.99
N MET A 134 8.86 -12.74 7.22
CA MET A 134 9.66 -13.09 8.39
C MET A 134 9.66 -14.59 8.69
N LEU A 135 8.51 -15.27 8.57
CA LEU A 135 8.42 -16.71 8.83
C LEU A 135 9.10 -17.55 7.75
N LEU A 136 9.02 -17.14 6.48
CA LEU A 136 9.58 -17.89 5.36
C LEU A 136 11.06 -17.57 5.09
N LEU A 137 11.46 -16.33 5.34
CA LEU A 137 12.75 -15.77 4.91
C LEU A 137 13.50 -15.06 6.03
N GLY A 138 13.06 -15.13 7.29
CA GLY A 138 13.71 -14.45 8.41
C GLY A 138 15.18 -14.84 8.64
N ASN A 139 15.64 -15.93 8.02
CA ASN A 139 17.05 -16.32 8.03
C ASN A 139 17.90 -15.62 6.93
N LYS A 140 17.27 -14.85 6.04
CA LYS A 140 17.88 -14.10 4.92
C LYS A 140 17.46 -12.62 4.88
N ALA A 141 16.61 -12.18 5.80
CA ALA A 141 16.09 -10.81 5.89
C ALA A 141 17.09 -9.87 6.58
#